data_AF-A0A438JHB4-F1
#
_entry.id   AF-A0A438JHB4-F1
#
_cell.length_a   1.000
_cell.length_b   1.000
_cell.length_c   1.000
_cell.angle_alpha   90.00
_cell.angle_beta   90.00
_cell.angle_gamma   90.00
#
_symmetry.space_group_name_H-M   'P 1'
#
loop_
_entity.id
_entity.type
_entity.pdbx_description
1 polymer ?
#
loop_
_entity_poly.entity_id
_entity_poly.type
_entity_poly.pdbx_seq_one_letter_code
_entity_poly.pdbx_strand_id
1 'polypeptide(L)' 'MARAFKKRVKPRPLYKGDLVLRMLRGLIGDPRGKFRPNWSGPYVIRELTPEGLHG' A
#
# COMPACT_ATOMS: atom_id res chain seq x y z
N MET A 1 17.89 6.14 7.85
CA MET A 1 16.94 5.01 8.00
C MET A 1 16.19 4.65 6.72
N ALA A 2 15.43 5.56 6.09
CA ALA A 2 14.65 5.23 4.89
C ALA A 2 15.45 4.56 3.75
N ARG A 3 16.71 4.99 3.50
CA ARG A 3 17.59 4.37 2.49
C ARG A 3 17.90 2.89 2.77
N ALA A 4 18.09 2.51 4.03
CA ALA A 4 18.39 1.13 4.42
C ALA A 4 17.16 0.22 4.24
N PHE A 5 15.96 0.70 4.56
CA PHE A 5 14.71 -0.03 4.33
C PHE A 5 14.36 -0.15 2.85
N LYS A 6 14.54 0.93 2.07
CA LYS A 6 14.31 0.92 0.62
C LYS A 6 15.18 -0.11 -0.10
N LYS A 7 16.41 -0.39 0.38
CA LYS A 7 17.28 -1.43 -0.19
C LYS A 7 16.65 -2.83 -0.17
N ARG A 8 15.72 -3.10 0.76
CA ARG A 8 15.02 -4.39 0.87
C ARG A 8 13.68 -4.43 0.11
N VAL A 9 13.23 -3.30 -0.41
CA VAL A 9 12.00 -3.25 -1.21
C VAL A 9 12.32 -3.83 -2.59
N LYS A 10 11.62 -4.90 -2.95
CA LYS A 10 11.64 -5.45 -4.31
C LYS A 10 10.34 -5.03 -5.00
N PRO A 11 10.39 -4.11 -5.99
CA PRO A 11 9.22 -3.76 -6.77
C PRO A 11 8.66 -5.04 -7.42
N ARG A 12 7.39 -5.31 -7.17
CA ARG A 12 6.67 -6.42 -7.80
C ARG A 12 5.55 -5.81 -8.65
N PRO A 13 5.49 -6.11 -9.96
CA PRO A 13 4.31 -5.79 -10.76
C PRO A 13 3.08 -6.47 -10.18
N LEU A 14 1.98 -5.75 -10.09
CA LEU A 14 0.71 -6.27 -9.64
C LEU A 14 -0.05 -6.85 -10.83
N TYR A 15 -0.81 -7.93 -10.59
CA TYR A 15 -1.65 -8.57 -11.58
C TYR A 15 -3.10 -8.66 -11.10
N LYS A 16 -4.04 -8.78 -12.04
CA LYS A 16 -5.42 -9.13 -11.72
C LYS A 16 -5.45 -10.46 -10.97
N GLY A 17 -6.19 -10.52 -9.87
CA GLY A 17 -6.24 -11.68 -8.98
C GLY A 17 -5.23 -11.65 -7.83
N ASP A 18 -4.24 -10.73 -7.84
CA ASP A 18 -3.33 -10.59 -6.70
C ASP A 18 -4.08 -10.11 -5.45
N LEU A 19 -3.73 -10.70 -4.31
CA LEU A 19 -4.19 -10.26 -2.99
C LEU A 19 -3.29 -9.15 -2.46
N VAL A 20 -3.88 -8.01 -2.14
CA VAL A 20 -3.16 -6.80 -1.70
C VAL A 20 -3.80 -6.17 -0.47
N LEU A 21 -3.01 -5.43 0.30
CA LEU A 21 -3.50 -4.59 1.39
C LEU A 21 -3.60 -3.15 0.90
N ARG A 22 -4.67 -2.44 1.26
CA ARG A 22 -4.88 -1.04 0.85
C ARG A 22 -4.42 -0.08 1.94
N MET A 23 -3.53 0.85 1.59
CA MET A 23 -3.09 1.89 2.54
C MET A 23 -4.24 2.87 2.80
N LEU A 24 -4.55 3.09 4.07
CA LEU A 24 -5.47 4.13 4.52
C LEU A 24 -4.72 5.46 4.62
N ARG A 25 -4.73 6.26 3.54
CA ARG A 25 -4.20 7.63 3.57
C ARG A 25 -5.11 8.50 4.46
N GLY A 26 -4.54 9.25 5.40
CA GLY A 26 -5.29 10.21 6.23
C GLY A 26 -5.61 9.79 7.67
N LEU A 27 -5.22 8.59 8.11
CA LEU A 27 -5.22 8.25 9.54
C LEU A 27 -4.04 8.95 10.23
N ILE A 28 -4.25 10.22 10.55
CA ILE A 28 -3.51 10.97 11.57
C ILE A 28 -3.60 10.13 12.85
N GLY A 29 -2.44 9.84 13.45
CA GLY A 29 -2.24 8.77 14.43
C GLY A 29 -3.38 8.60 15.43
N ASP A 30 -3.93 7.39 15.49
CA ASP A 30 -4.87 6.98 16.54
C ASP A 30 -4.23 7.33 17.91
N PRO A 31 -4.87 8.18 18.74
CA PRO A 31 -4.31 8.56 20.05
C PRO A 31 -4.11 7.35 20.97
N ARG A 32 -4.73 6.19 20.65
CA ARG A 32 -4.63 4.95 21.43
C ARG A 32 -3.54 3.96 21.02
N GLY A 33 -2.73 4.19 19.99
CA GLY A 33 -1.69 3.19 19.72
C GLY A 33 -0.87 3.38 18.47
N LYS A 34 0.37 3.84 18.69
CA LYS A 34 1.49 3.97 17.74
C LYS A 34 1.82 2.71 16.89
N PHE A 35 1.06 1.62 17.03
CA PHE A 35 1.32 0.32 16.41
C PHE A 35 0.14 -0.27 15.63
N ARG A 36 -0.98 0.46 15.47
CA ARG A 36 -2.04 -0.02 14.56
C ARG A 36 -1.56 0.06 13.11
N PRO A 37 -1.71 -1.02 12.31
CA PRO A 37 -1.36 -0.97 10.90
C PRO A 37 -2.28 0.03 10.19
N ASN A 38 -1.72 0.88 9.34
CA ASN A 38 -2.44 1.83 8.49
C ASN A 38 -2.97 1.17 7.20
N TRP A 39 -3.18 -0.14 7.23
CA TRP A 39 -3.59 -0.95 6.10
C TRP A 39 -4.98 -1.52 6.38
N SER A 40 -5.93 -1.32 5.48
CA SER A 40 -7.19 -2.04 5.50
C SER A 40 -7.06 -3.31 4.69
N GLY A 41 -7.65 -4.41 5.22
CA GLY A 41 -8.22 -5.57 4.53
C GLY A 41 -7.39 -6.27 3.44
N PRO A 42 -7.55 -7.59 3.26
CA PRO A 42 -7.12 -8.24 2.03
C PRO A 42 -8.11 -7.91 0.90
N TYR A 43 -7.60 -7.35 -0.20
CA TYR A 43 -8.35 -7.02 -1.41
C TYR A 43 -7.82 -7.83 -2.58
N VAL A 44 -8.70 -8.25 -3.48
CA VAL A 44 -8.32 -8.86 -4.76
C VAL A 44 -8.37 -7.80 -5.85
N ILE A 45 -7.30 -7.67 -6.62
CA ILE A 45 -7.25 -6.76 -7.76
C ILE A 45 -8.19 -7.30 -8.86
N ARG A 46 -9.28 -6.56 -9.16
CA ARG A 46 -10.20 -6.93 -10.24
C ARG A 46 -9.75 -6.38 -11.59
N GLU A 47 -9.19 -5.18 -11.60
CA GLU A 47 -8.72 -4.47 -12.79
C GLU A 47 -7.50 -3.63 -12.41
N LEU A 48 -6.57 -3.50 -13.35
CA LEU A 48 -5.40 -2.64 -13.23
C LEU A 48 -5.58 -1.45 -14.16
N THR A 49 -5.47 -0.25 -13.61
CA THR A 49 -5.43 0.96 -14.41
C THR A 49 -3.96 1.38 -14.52
N PRO A 50 -3.45 1.67 -15.73
CA PRO A 50 -2.15 2.32 -15.84
C PRO A 50 -2.24 3.70 -15.17
N GLU A 51 -1.52 3.89 -14.07
CA GLU A 51 -1.44 5.19 -13.40
C GLU A 51 -0.71 6.17 -14.35
N GLY A 52 -1.45 7.15 -14.92
CA GLY A 52 -0.81 8.18 -15.75
C GLY A 52 -1.64 8.98 -16.77
N LEU A 53 -2.97 9.07 -16.69
CA LEU A 53 -3.77 9.98 -17.55
C LEU A 53 -4.35 11.17 -16.77
N HIS A 54 -3.52 11.81 -15.94
CA HIS A 54 -3.78 13.17 -15.47
C HIS A 54 -2.55 13.99 -15.82
N GLY A 55 -2.67 14.75 -16.91
CA GLY A 55 -1.75 15.83 -17.27
C GLY A 55 -1.96 17.07 -16.43
#